data_AF-A0A7C3TJM8-F1
#
_entry.id   AF-A0A7C3TJM8-F1
#
_cell.length_a   1.000
_cell.length_b   1.000
_cell.length_c   1.000
_cell.angle_alpha   90.00
_cell.angle_beta   90.00
_cell.angle_gamma   90.00
#
_symmetry.space_group_name_H-M   'P 1'
#
loop_
_entity.id
_entity.type
_entity.pdbx_description
1 polymer ?
#
loop_
_entity_poly.entity_id
_entity_poly.type
_entity_poly.pdbx_seq_one_letter_code
_entity_poly.pdbx_strand_id
1 'polypeptide(L)' 'MKQEIAVGIVVIIALVILGYFTIIMGGEIIDLRTYYPMTVVFKDVEGLSKDDKVRINGVLSG' A
#
# COMPACT_ATOMS: atom_id res chain seq x y z
N MET A 1 -16.62 10.61 -35.12
CA MET A 1 -15.60 11.61 -34.72
C MET A 1 -15.90 12.31 -33.39
N LYS A 2 -16.90 13.20 -33.26
CA LYS A 2 -17.15 13.91 -31.97
C LYS A 2 -17.44 12.98 -30.79
N GLN A 3 -18.20 11.90 -31.02
CA GLN A 3 -18.50 10.91 -29.98
C GLN A 3 -17.28 10.05 -29.61
N GLU A 4 -16.45 9.66 -30.58
CA GLU A 4 -15.22 8.90 -30.33
C GLU A 4 -14.23 9.72 -29.48
N ILE A 5 -14.10 11.01 -29.77
CA ILE A 5 -13.28 11.93 -28.97
C ILE A 5 -13.84 12.06 -27.55
N ALA A 6 -15.15 12.21 -27.39
CA ALA A 6 -15.78 12.28 -26.08
C ALA A 6 -15.56 11.01 -25.25
N VAL A 7 -15.69 9.83 -25.86
CA VAL A 7 -15.41 8.54 -25.20
C VAL A 7 -13.94 8.45 -24.81
N GLY A 8 -13.02 8.83 -25.70
CA GLY A 8 -11.58 8.85 -25.41
C GLY A 8 -11.23 9.71 -24.19
N ILE A 9 -11.82 10.90 -24.09
CA ILE A 9 -11.63 11.80 -22.94
C ILE A 9 -12.13 11.15 -21.65
N VAL A 10 -13.32 10.53 -21.66
CA VAL A 10 -13.89 9.86 -20.49
C VAL A 10 -13.00 8.70 -20.03
N VAL A 11 -12.48 7.89 -20.96
CA VAL A 11 -11.57 6.78 -20.64
C VAL A 11 -10.28 7.29 -20.01
N ILE A 12 -9.68 8.35 -20.56
CA ILE A 12 -8.46 8.94 -19.99
C ILE A 12 -8.72 9.45 -18.56
N ILE A 13 -9.84 10.15 -18.34
CA ILE A 13 -10.22 10.64 -17.01
C ILE A 13 -10.38 9.47 -16.03
N ALA A 14 -11.07 8.39 -16.44
CA ALA A 14 -11.25 7.21 -15.61
C ALA A 14 -9.90 6.54 -15.25
N LEU A 15 -8.97 6.45 -16.20
CA LEU A 15 -7.63 5.89 -15.96
C LEU A 15 -6.81 6.76 -15.01
N VAL A 16 -6.89 8.09 -15.12
CA VAL A 16 -6.20 9.01 -14.20
C VAL A 16 -6.76 8.87 -12.78
N ILE A 17 -8.09 8.81 -12.64
CA ILE A 17 -8.74 8.61 -11.34
C ILE A 17 -8.34 7.25 -10.75
N LEU A 18 -8.38 6.18 -11.54
CA LEU A 18 -7.96 4.85 -11.09
C LEU A 18 -6.49 4.83 -10.68
N GLY A 19 -5.61 5.44 -11.48
CA GLY A 19 -4.19 5.56 -11.17
C GLY A 19 -3.94 6.32 -9.87
N TYR A 20 -4.68 7.40 -9.62
CA TYR A 20 -4.61 8.15 -8.36
C TYR A 20 -5.00 7.27 -7.16
N PHE A 21 -6.13 6.57 -7.23
CA PHE A 21 -6.56 5.70 -6.13
C PHE A 21 -5.61 4.52 -5.91
N THR A 22 -5.10 3.93 -6.98
CA THR A 22 -4.24 2.74 -6.88
C THR A 22 -2.84 3.09 -6.37
N ILE A 23 -2.23 4.17 -6.88
CA ILE A 23 -0.83 4.50 -6.58
C ILE A 23 -0.71 5.38 -5.33
N ILE A 24 -1.54 6.43 -5.23
CA ILE A 24 -1.39 7.44 -4.18
C ILE A 24 -2.18 7.05 -2.93
N MET A 25 -3.45 6.66 -3.08
CA MET A 25 -4.27 6.29 -1.92
C MET A 25 -3.93 4.89 -1.38
N GLY A 26 -3.47 3.99 -2.24
CA GLY A 26 -2.99 2.67 -1.84
C GLY A 26 -1.80 2.72 -0.89
N GLY A 27 -0.96 3.76 -0.95
CA GLY A 27 0.16 3.99 -0.02
C GLY A 27 1.26 2.92 -0.02
N GLU A 28 1.05 1.78 -0.70
CA GLU A 28 1.95 0.62 -0.74
C GLU A 28 3.12 0.81 -1.72
N ILE A 29 2.95 1.63 -2.76
CA ILE A 29 3.96 1.77 -3.83
C ILE A 29 5.06 2.78 -3.45
N ILE A 30 4.72 3.78 -2.62
CA ILE A 30 5.63 4.85 -2.21
C ILE A 30 5.58 4.97 -0.69
N ASP A 31 6.05 3.93 0.01
CA ASP A 31 6.24 4.05 1.45
C ASP A 31 7.52 4.85 1.72
N LEU A 32 7.35 6.15 1.99
CA LEU A 32 8.44 7.08 2.36
C LEU A 32 8.91 6.89 3.81
N ARG A 33 8.33 5.93 4.56
CA ARG A 33 8.74 5.66 5.94
C ARG A 33 10.09 4.94 5.95
N THR A 34 11.04 5.51 6.68
CA THR A 34 12.33 4.86 6.93
C THR A 34 12.14 3.78 8.00
N TYR A 35 12.15 2.52 7.57
CA TYR A 35 12.21 1.38 8.48
C TYR A 35 13.66 0.96 8.71
N TYR A 36 13.93 0.36 9.87
CA TYR A 36 15.20 -0.28 10.15
C TYR A 36 14.94 -1.73 10.58
N PRO A 37 15.73 -2.69 10.09
CA PRO A 37 15.56 -4.08 10.49
C PRO A 37 15.98 -4.26 11.96
N MET A 38 15.22 -5.06 12.69
CA MET A 38 15.53 -5.47 14.06
C MET A 38 15.41 -6.99 14.16
N THR A 39 16.37 -7.62 14.82
CA THR A 39 16.33 -9.06 15.11
C THR A 39 16.29 -9.25 16.61
N VAL A 40 15.37 -10.09 17.07
CA VAL A 40 15.20 -10.45 18.47
C VAL A 40 15.13 -11.97 18.58
N VAL A 41 15.67 -12.51 19.67
CA VAL A 41 15.69 -13.95 19.91
C VAL A 41 14.70 -14.26 21.01
N PHE A 42 13.69 -15.05 20.67
CA PHE A 42 12.73 -15.58 21.64
C PHE A 42 13.06 -17.04 21.96
N LYS A 43 12.68 -17.48 23.17
CA LYS A 43 12.82 -18.88 23.57
C LYS A 43 11.76 -19.77 22.91
N ASP A 44 10.61 -19.18 22.59
CA ASP A 44 9.46 -19.82 21.96
C ASP A 44 8.73 -18.78 21.09
N VAL A 45 8.19 -19.23 19.95
CA VAL A 45 7.52 -18.40 18.93
C VAL A 45 6.23 -19.05 18.44
N GLU A 46 5.58 -19.87 19.27
CA GLU A 46 4.33 -20.54 18.91
C GLU A 46 3.27 -19.57 18.36
N GLY A 47 2.72 -19.90 17.19
CA GLY A 47 1.71 -19.09 16.51
C GLY A 47 2.24 -17.90 15.70
N LEU A 48 3.55 -17.62 15.73
CA LEU A 48 4.15 -16.56 14.92
C LEU A 48 4.28 -17.01 13.45
N SER A 49 3.76 -16.18 12.55
CA SER A 49 3.82 -16.38 11.10
C SER A 49 4.64 -15.29 10.41
N LYS A 50 5.06 -15.58 9.17
CA LYS A 50 5.70 -14.58 8.33
C LYS A 50 4.72 -13.42 8.08
N ASP A 51 5.23 -12.18 8.10
CA ASP A 51 4.47 -10.95 7.88
C ASP A 51 3.46 -10.62 9.01
N ASP A 52 3.61 -11.25 10.18
CA ASP A 52 2.87 -10.86 11.38
C ASP A 52 3.22 -9.44 11.83
N LYS A 53 2.18 -8.68 12.16
CA LYS A 53 2.26 -7.26 12.51
C LYS A 53 2.88 -7.04 13.89
N VAL A 54 3.89 -6.19 13.94
CA VAL A 54 4.51 -5.74 15.19
C VAL A 54 3.75 -4.55 15.75
N ARG A 55 3.43 -4.59 17.05
CA ARG A 55 2.77 -3.49 17.75
C ARG A 55 3.59 -2.98 18.93
N ILE A 56 3.74 -1.67 19.03
CA ILE A 56 4.33 -1.01 20.21
C ILE A 56 3.18 -0.30 20.94
N ASN A 57 2.95 -0.64 22.21
CA ASN A 57 1.82 -0.14 22.99
C ASN A 57 0.47 -0.28 22.28
N GLY A 58 0.28 -1.38 21.53
CA GLY A 58 -0.94 -1.65 20.77
C GLY A 58 -1.05 -0.95 19.40
N VAL A 59 -0.11 -0.08 19.05
CA VAL A 59 -0.08 0.64 17.76
C VAL A 59 0.76 -0.13 16.74
N LEU A 60 0.25 -0.30 15.52
CA LEU A 60 0.98 -0.93 14.40
C LEU A 60 2.29 -0.17 14.13
N SER A 61 3.41 -0.88 14.17
CA SER A 61 4.76 -0.29 14.07
C SER A 61 5.70 -1.05 13.13
N GLY A 62 5.26 -2.20 12.59
CA GLY A 62 6.01 -3.02 11.65
C GLY A 62 5.20 -4.23 11.21
#